data_AF-A0A978T710-F1
#
_entry.id   AF-A0A978T710-F1
#
_cell.length_a   1.000
_cell.length_b   1.000
_cell.length_c   1.000
_cell.angle_alpha   90.00
_cell.angle_beta   90.00
_cell.angle_gamma   90.00
#
_symmetry.space_group_name_H-M   'P 1'
#
loop_
_entity.id
_entity.type
_entity.pdbx_description
1 polymer ?
#
loop_
_entity_poly.entity_id
_entity_poly.type
_entity_poly.pdbx_seq_one_letter_code
_entity_poly.pdbx_strand_id
1 'polypeptide(L)'
;MKEVGIEGYRLENLPDDKQIILEKILQLYRAEDRELWQQKAYSFAQSAQKHKKLLSEIIPLETTREITIKTATVLGLPLHVSDDYEGWLLKRLEKGISTHVVTMNAEMVMMARRNPQLAEVIKAADLVVPDGSGVVLYLRKKGIRQKRVAGIELAASLIQKIGAKGEKYPVCFYGAAPGVAEKAAQFWQQRVPSLNFICNHGYLSPSEMQLWCRQIQAVQPKLILVALGVPRQEIWIADHRHLVENAIWIGVGGSFDIWAGVKKRAPRFFQENHLEWLYRLYQEPHRWRRMLALPHFFWVALLRDK
;
A
#
# COMPACT_ATOMS: atom_id res chain seq x y z
N MET A 1 -8.98 31.88 -14.15
CA MET A 1 -9.08 30.41 -14.33
C MET A 1 -9.44 30.18 -15.78
N LYS A 2 -8.57 29.54 -16.55
CA LYS A 2 -8.77 29.29 -17.99
C LYS A 2 -9.82 28.19 -18.18
N GLU A 3 -10.72 28.45 -19.12
CA GLU A 3 -11.77 27.56 -19.61
C GLU A 3 -11.18 26.21 -20.05
N VAL A 4 -11.76 25.12 -19.55
CA VAL A 4 -11.63 23.80 -20.18
C VAL A 4 -12.80 23.69 -21.14
N GLY A 5 -12.53 23.92 -22.42
CA GLY A 5 -13.50 23.88 -23.50
C GLY A 5 -14.13 22.50 -23.66
N ILE A 6 -15.45 22.45 -23.53
CA ILE A 6 -16.29 21.41 -24.13
C ILE A 6 -16.71 21.95 -25.51
N GLU A 7 -15.76 22.14 -26.41
CA GLU A 7 -16.05 22.45 -27.81
C GLU A 7 -15.93 21.16 -28.61
N GLY A 8 -17.08 20.57 -28.97
CA GLY A 8 -17.10 19.40 -29.84
C GLY A 8 -18.47 18.74 -30.02
N TYR A 9 -19.40 18.92 -29.07
CA TYR A 9 -20.74 18.33 -29.19
C TYR A 9 -21.76 19.38 -29.59
N ARG A 10 -22.16 19.40 -30.87
CA ARG A 10 -23.36 20.14 -31.31
C ARG A 10 -24.59 19.38 -30.83
N LEU A 11 -25.36 20.02 -29.96
CA LEU A 11 -26.60 19.51 -29.34
C LEU A 11 -27.56 18.90 -30.36
N GLU A 12 -27.60 19.50 -31.55
CA GLU A 12 -28.49 19.23 -32.68
C GLU A 12 -28.42 17.78 -33.23
N ASN A 13 -27.36 17.03 -32.91
CA ASN A 13 -27.13 15.66 -33.42
C ASN A 13 -27.55 14.55 -32.45
N LEU A 14 -28.12 14.89 -31.30
CA LEU A 14 -28.61 13.92 -30.33
C LEU A 14 -30.12 13.68 -30.52
N PRO A 15 -30.59 12.42 -30.45
CA PRO A 15 -32.03 12.11 -30.36
C PRO A 15 -32.73 12.94 -29.27
N ASP A 16 -33.99 13.35 -29.50
CA ASP A 16 -34.74 14.32 -28.67
C ASP A 16 -34.74 13.99 -27.17
N ASP A 17 -34.82 12.70 -26.83
CA ASP A 17 -34.78 12.22 -25.45
C ASP A 17 -33.42 12.43 -24.76
N LYS A 18 -32.32 12.45 -25.54
CA LYS A 18 -30.95 12.69 -25.08
C LYS A 18 -30.61 14.18 -24.99
N GLN A 19 -31.18 15.04 -25.85
CA GLN A 19 -31.05 16.50 -25.72
C GLN A 19 -31.64 16.99 -24.39
N ILE A 20 -32.82 16.50 -24.01
CA ILE A 20 -33.51 16.89 -22.77
C ILE A 20 -32.67 16.57 -21.52
N ILE A 21 -31.95 15.43 -21.53
CA ILE A 21 -31.09 15.04 -20.41
C ILE A 21 -29.86 15.94 -20.35
N LEU A 22 -29.23 16.24 -21.49
CA LEU A 22 -28.03 17.07 -21.54
C LEU A 22 -28.34 18.54 -21.21
N GLU A 23 -29.46 19.09 -21.66
CA GLU A 23 -29.93 20.43 -21.27
C GLU A 23 -30.20 20.54 -19.76
N LYS A 24 -30.81 19.50 -19.15
CA LYS A 24 -31.00 19.45 -17.70
C LYS A 24 -29.67 19.42 -16.96
N ILE A 25 -28.69 18.65 -17.43
CA ILE A 25 -27.34 18.60 -16.84
C ILE A 25 -26.65 19.96 -16.95
N LEU A 26 -26.76 20.65 -18.09
CA LEU A 26 -26.16 21.97 -18.30
C LEU A 26 -26.84 23.07 -17.47
N GLN A 27 -28.17 23.00 -17.29
CA GLN A 27 -28.89 23.89 -16.36
C GLN A 27 -28.47 23.67 -14.90
N LEU A 28 -28.20 22.42 -14.49
CA LEU A 28 -27.70 22.10 -13.16
C LEU A 28 -26.28 22.63 -12.93
N TYR A 29 -25.46 22.68 -13.98
CA TYR A 29 -24.09 23.17 -13.92
C TYR A 29 -24.01 24.70 -13.81
N ARG A 30 -25.05 25.42 -14.26
CA ARG A 30 -25.12 26.90 -14.23
C ARG A 30 -25.84 27.46 -12.99
N ALA A 31 -26.38 26.63 -12.10
CA ALA A 31 -27.06 27.09 -10.91
C ALA A 31 -26.05 27.51 -9.82
N GLU A 32 -26.00 28.81 -9.50
CA GLU A 32 -25.09 29.38 -8.47
C GLU A 32 -25.56 29.11 -7.02
N ASP A 33 -26.77 28.58 -6.85
CA ASP A 33 -27.38 28.30 -5.54
C ASP A 33 -27.25 26.82 -5.14
N ARG A 34 -26.53 26.58 -4.04
CA ARG A 34 -26.11 25.26 -3.53
C ARG A 34 -27.29 24.41 -3.02
N GLU A 35 -28.35 25.04 -2.53
CA GLU A 35 -29.51 24.32 -1.97
C GLU A 35 -30.43 23.81 -3.09
N LEU A 36 -30.63 24.65 -4.12
CA LEU A 36 -31.33 24.27 -5.34
C LEU A 36 -30.61 23.15 -6.10
N TRP A 37 -29.27 23.13 -6.04
CA TRP A 37 -28.42 22.08 -6.61
C TRP A 37 -28.69 20.72 -5.95
N GLN A 38 -28.75 20.65 -4.61
CA GLN A 38 -28.96 19.37 -3.91
C GLN A 38 -30.34 18.78 -4.20
N GLN A 39 -31.39 19.60 -4.19
CA GLN A 39 -32.74 19.12 -4.48
C GLN A 39 -32.88 18.62 -5.92
N LYS A 40 -32.34 19.37 -6.89
CA LYS A 40 -32.43 18.97 -8.30
C LYS A 40 -31.49 17.83 -8.66
N ALA A 41 -30.31 17.73 -8.06
CA ALA A 41 -29.41 16.59 -8.22
C ALA A 41 -30.02 15.30 -7.65
N TYR A 42 -30.76 15.39 -6.54
CA TYR A 42 -31.46 14.26 -5.95
C TYR A 42 -32.62 13.75 -6.83
N SER A 43 -33.45 14.66 -7.37
CA SER A 43 -34.53 14.26 -8.30
C SER A 43 -33.99 13.72 -9.63
N PHE A 44 -32.87 14.27 -10.11
CA PHE A 44 -32.14 13.76 -11.27
C PHE A 44 -31.56 12.35 -11.02
N ALA A 45 -30.96 12.10 -9.85
CA ALA A 45 -30.45 10.78 -9.47
C ALA A 45 -31.56 9.72 -9.43
N GLN A 46 -32.75 10.07 -8.93
CA GLN A 46 -33.92 9.19 -8.94
C GLN A 46 -34.42 8.88 -10.36
N SER A 47 -34.41 9.88 -11.26
CA SER A 47 -34.78 9.70 -12.67
C SER A 47 -33.72 8.89 -13.44
N ALA A 48 -32.44 9.11 -13.17
CA ALA A 48 -31.30 8.39 -13.75
C ALA A 48 -31.30 6.90 -13.38
N GLN A 49 -31.73 6.55 -12.17
CA GLN A 49 -31.88 5.16 -11.74
C GLN A 49 -32.90 4.38 -12.59
N LYS A 50 -33.94 5.07 -13.09
CA LYS A 50 -34.98 4.51 -13.99
C LYS A 50 -34.46 4.29 -15.43
N HIS A 51 -33.43 5.02 -15.86
CA HIS A 51 -32.87 4.97 -17.21
C HIS A 51 -31.43 4.44 -17.26
N LYS A 52 -31.06 3.60 -16.28
CA LYS A 52 -29.72 3.02 -16.09
C LYS A 52 -29.12 2.38 -17.35
N LYS A 53 -29.96 1.80 -18.22
CA LYS A 53 -29.56 1.15 -19.48
C LYS A 53 -29.20 2.16 -20.60
N LEU A 54 -29.88 3.32 -20.63
CA LEU A 54 -29.55 4.40 -21.57
C LEU A 54 -28.28 5.16 -21.15
N LEU A 55 -28.08 5.34 -19.84
CA LEU A 55 -26.88 6.01 -19.31
C LEU A 55 -25.59 5.21 -19.54
N SER A 56 -25.66 3.87 -19.54
CA SER A 56 -24.51 3.03 -19.87
C SER A 56 -24.09 3.06 -21.34
N GLU A 57 -24.97 3.51 -22.25
CA GLU A 57 -24.67 3.63 -23.68
C GLU A 57 -24.20 5.04 -24.08
N ILE A 58 -24.51 6.07 -23.27
CA ILE A 58 -24.19 7.47 -23.56
C ILE A 58 -22.88 7.91 -22.91
N ILE A 59 -22.51 7.33 -21.76
CA ILE A 59 -21.25 7.61 -21.08
C ILE A 59 -20.25 6.56 -21.57
N PRO A 60 -19.25 6.91 -22.40
CA PRO A 60 -18.13 6.02 -22.60
C PRO A 60 -17.55 5.78 -21.20
N LEU A 61 -17.53 4.51 -20.76
CA LEU A 61 -16.81 4.09 -19.55
C LEU A 61 -15.47 4.81 -19.58
N GLU A 62 -15.28 5.78 -18.68
CA GLU A 62 -14.00 6.45 -18.54
C GLU A 62 -12.97 5.36 -18.37
N THR A 63 -12.19 5.15 -19.43
CA THR A 63 -10.99 4.32 -19.41
C THR A 63 -10.24 4.73 -18.17
N THR A 64 -10.17 3.80 -17.22
CA THR A 64 -9.58 3.98 -15.90
C THR A 64 -8.25 4.70 -16.03
N ARG A 65 -8.21 6.01 -15.73
CA ARG A 65 -6.94 6.68 -15.48
C ARG A 65 -6.34 5.93 -14.30
N GLU A 66 -5.25 5.20 -14.55
CA GLU A 66 -4.43 4.63 -13.50
C GLU A 66 -4.14 5.73 -12.48
N ILE A 67 -4.28 5.41 -11.19
CA ILE A 67 -3.90 6.34 -10.13
C ILE A 67 -2.37 6.35 -10.11
N THR A 68 -1.77 7.15 -10.98
CA THR A 68 -0.32 7.19 -11.16
C THR A 68 0.30 7.82 -9.92
N ILE A 69 1.01 7.02 -9.14
CA ILE A 69 1.80 7.51 -8.00
C ILE A 69 3.14 8.04 -8.54
N LYS A 70 3.61 9.16 -8.02
CA LYS A 70 4.87 9.75 -8.49
C LYS A 70 6.05 8.86 -8.09
N THR A 71 6.97 8.63 -9.00
CA THR A 71 8.17 7.81 -8.73
C THR A 71 9.42 8.68 -8.67
N ALA A 72 10.18 8.52 -7.60
CA ALA A 72 11.54 9.00 -7.40
C ALA A 72 12.52 7.83 -7.48
N THR A 73 13.82 8.13 -7.47
CA THR A 73 14.87 7.11 -7.51
C THR A 73 15.80 7.25 -6.31
N VAL A 74 16.18 6.13 -5.71
CA VAL A 74 17.15 6.05 -4.62
C VAL A 74 18.25 5.09 -5.04
N LEU A 75 19.40 5.63 -5.44
CA LEU A 75 20.56 4.84 -5.91
C LEU A 75 20.23 3.79 -6.99
N GLY A 76 19.30 4.12 -7.90
CA GLY A 76 18.86 3.25 -9.00
C GLY A 76 17.65 2.37 -8.71
N LEU A 77 17.10 2.39 -7.48
CA LEU A 77 15.86 1.71 -7.13
C LEU A 77 14.68 2.69 -7.14
N PRO A 78 13.48 2.26 -7.56
CA PRO A 78 12.29 3.10 -7.53
C PRO A 78 11.86 3.36 -6.09
N LEU A 79 11.28 4.54 -5.87
CA LEU A 79 10.59 4.87 -4.65
C LEU A 79 9.37 5.72 -4.96
N HIS A 80 8.21 5.28 -4.51
CA HIS A 80 6.95 5.96 -4.79
C HIS A 80 6.69 7.03 -3.74
N VAL A 81 6.29 8.22 -4.18
CA VAL A 81 6.08 9.44 -3.40
C VAL A 81 4.59 9.74 -3.37
N SER A 82 4.00 9.73 -2.19
CA SER A 82 2.58 10.01 -1.96
C SER A 82 2.35 10.48 -0.52
N ASP A 83 1.31 11.28 -0.35
CA ASP A 83 0.80 11.66 0.96
C ASP A 83 -0.22 10.65 1.51
N ASP A 84 -0.77 9.78 0.66
CA ASP A 84 -1.81 8.80 1.04
C ASP A 84 -1.55 7.42 0.39
N TYR A 85 -0.61 6.68 0.97
CA TYR A 85 -0.34 5.29 0.55
C TYR A 85 -1.49 4.35 0.92
N GLU A 86 -2.14 4.57 2.05
CA GLU A 86 -3.19 3.69 2.56
C GLU A 86 -4.44 3.76 1.69
N GLY A 87 -4.90 4.96 1.35
CA GLY A 87 -6.04 5.14 0.43
C GLY A 87 -5.73 4.61 -0.96
N TRP A 88 -4.49 4.76 -1.44
CA TRP A 88 -4.07 4.18 -2.72
C TRP A 88 -4.14 2.64 -2.69
N LEU A 89 -3.64 2.01 -1.63
CA LEU A 89 -3.68 0.56 -1.44
C LEU A 89 -5.11 0.03 -1.34
N LEU A 90 -5.96 0.69 -0.55
CA LEU A 90 -7.36 0.30 -0.37
C LEU A 90 -8.15 0.41 -1.66
N LYS A 91 -7.92 1.44 -2.47
CA LYS A 91 -8.55 1.58 -3.80
C LYS A 91 -8.13 0.46 -4.76
N ARG A 92 -6.87 0.00 -4.70
CA ARG A 92 -6.42 -1.15 -5.51
C ARG A 92 -7.09 -2.45 -5.05
N LEU A 93 -7.18 -2.65 -3.74
CA LEU A 93 -7.87 -3.80 -3.15
C LEU A 93 -9.35 -3.84 -3.56
N GLU A 94 -10.04 -2.71 -3.54
CA GLU A 94 -11.44 -2.56 -4.02
C GLU A 94 -11.59 -2.88 -5.50
N LYS A 95 -10.58 -2.54 -6.32
CA LYS A 95 -10.55 -2.81 -7.76
C LYS A 95 -10.15 -4.24 -8.12
N GLY A 96 -9.87 -5.11 -7.15
CA GLY A 96 -9.44 -6.47 -7.46
C GLY A 96 -7.94 -6.60 -7.80
N ILE A 97 -7.12 -5.59 -7.51
CA ILE A 97 -5.74 -5.53 -8.00
C ILE A 97 -4.76 -5.96 -6.90
N SER A 98 -4.17 -7.15 -7.06
CA SER A 98 -3.08 -7.63 -6.21
C SER A 98 -1.89 -6.67 -6.22
N THR A 99 -1.35 -6.36 -5.05
CA THR A 99 -0.35 -5.30 -4.87
C THR A 99 0.76 -5.74 -3.93
N HIS A 100 2.00 -5.74 -4.41
CA HIS A 100 3.19 -5.98 -3.59
C HIS A 100 3.80 -4.64 -3.13
N VAL A 101 3.88 -4.48 -1.80
CA VAL A 101 4.46 -3.30 -1.14
C VAL A 101 5.81 -3.65 -0.54
N VAL A 102 6.84 -2.90 -0.93
CA VAL A 102 8.17 -2.93 -0.34
C VAL A 102 8.36 -1.73 0.58
N THR A 103 8.68 -1.97 1.84
CA THR A 103 9.01 -0.91 2.82
C THR A 103 10.52 -0.67 2.82
N MET A 104 10.99 0.17 1.91
CA MET A 104 12.42 0.31 1.61
C MET A 104 13.14 1.22 2.62
N ASN A 105 14.24 0.72 3.18
CA ASN A 105 15.16 1.46 4.03
C ASN A 105 16.60 1.40 3.46
N ALA A 106 17.53 2.15 4.07
CA ALA A 106 18.90 2.26 3.58
C ALA A 106 19.65 0.92 3.58
N GLU A 107 19.38 0.03 4.55
CA GLU A 107 19.98 -1.30 4.60
C GLU A 107 19.55 -2.13 3.39
N MET A 108 18.25 -2.13 3.08
CA MET A 108 17.69 -2.83 1.92
C MET A 108 18.28 -2.31 0.60
N VAL A 109 18.45 -0.98 0.45
CA VAL A 109 19.10 -0.38 -0.74
C VAL A 109 20.53 -0.92 -0.90
N MET A 110 21.33 -0.92 0.17
CA MET A 110 22.71 -1.40 0.10
C MET A 110 22.81 -2.90 -0.15
N MET A 111 21.86 -3.68 0.37
CA MET A 111 21.79 -5.11 0.10
C MET A 111 21.39 -5.40 -1.35
N ALA A 112 20.42 -4.68 -1.92
CA ALA A 112 19.99 -4.84 -3.31
C ALA A 112 21.14 -4.56 -4.31
N ARG A 113 22.05 -3.64 -3.98
CA ARG A 113 23.27 -3.42 -4.78
C ARG A 113 24.21 -4.64 -4.86
N ARG A 114 24.12 -5.55 -3.90
CA ARG A 114 24.95 -6.77 -3.82
C ARG A 114 24.13 -8.04 -4.13
N ASN A 115 22.82 -7.91 -4.27
CA ASN A 115 21.89 -9.01 -4.50
C ASN A 115 20.96 -8.62 -5.67
N PRO A 116 21.31 -9.04 -6.91
CA PRO A 116 20.52 -8.74 -8.10
C PRO A 116 19.07 -9.20 -8.00
N GLN A 117 18.83 -10.38 -7.42
CA GLN A 117 17.46 -10.91 -7.25
C GLN A 117 16.61 -9.97 -6.40
N LEU A 118 17.14 -9.47 -5.28
CA LEU A 118 16.42 -8.50 -4.46
C LEU A 118 16.19 -7.18 -5.22
N ALA A 119 17.16 -6.70 -5.99
CA ALA A 119 17.01 -5.48 -6.77
C ALA A 119 15.88 -5.60 -7.80
N GLU A 120 15.78 -6.73 -8.51
CA GLU A 120 14.70 -6.96 -9.47
C GLU A 120 13.34 -7.06 -8.80
N VAL A 121 13.25 -7.74 -7.65
CA VAL A 121 12.01 -7.78 -6.86
C VAL A 121 11.56 -6.37 -6.43
N ILE A 122 12.49 -5.52 -5.97
CA ILE A 122 12.15 -4.14 -5.57
C ILE A 122 11.69 -3.32 -6.78
N LYS A 123 12.32 -3.49 -7.95
CA LYS A 123 11.93 -2.78 -9.17
C LYS A 123 10.56 -3.21 -9.69
N ALA A 124 10.22 -4.48 -9.52
CA ALA A 124 8.95 -5.06 -9.95
C ALA A 124 7.79 -4.84 -8.95
N ALA A 125 8.07 -4.33 -7.75
CA ALA A 125 7.04 -4.08 -6.74
C ALA A 125 6.08 -2.97 -7.19
N ASP A 126 4.77 -3.17 -6.96
CA ASP A 126 3.73 -2.20 -7.30
C ASP A 126 3.83 -0.91 -6.47
N LEU A 127 4.36 -1.02 -5.25
CA LEU A 127 4.56 0.12 -4.37
C LEU A 127 5.85 -0.05 -3.56
N VAL A 128 6.61 1.05 -3.46
CA VAL A 128 7.86 1.10 -2.70
C VAL A 128 7.81 2.33 -1.84
N VAL A 129 7.67 2.14 -0.51
CA VAL A 129 7.46 3.22 0.45
C VAL A 129 8.75 3.51 1.24
N PRO A 130 8.98 4.78 1.66
CA PRO A 130 10.17 5.17 2.43
C PRO A 130 10.04 4.80 3.92
N ASP A 131 10.53 3.63 4.31
CA ASP A 131 10.51 3.17 5.71
C ASP A 131 11.65 3.75 6.56
N GLY A 132 12.83 3.96 5.97
CA GLY A 132 14.03 4.36 6.71
C GLY A 132 14.33 5.86 6.65
N SER A 133 14.79 6.43 7.77
CA SER A 133 15.25 7.82 7.84
C SER A 133 16.35 8.16 6.83
N GLY A 134 17.25 7.22 6.53
CA GLY A 134 18.30 7.42 5.53
C GLY A 134 17.74 7.64 4.12
N VAL A 135 16.69 6.92 3.75
CA VAL A 135 15.99 7.08 2.46
C VAL A 135 15.27 8.43 2.40
N VAL A 136 14.58 8.81 3.48
CA VAL A 136 13.93 10.12 3.56
C VAL A 136 14.93 11.27 3.46
N LEU A 137 16.08 11.17 4.13
CA LEU A 137 17.13 12.17 4.06
C LEU A 137 17.73 12.28 2.65
N TYR A 138 17.90 11.15 1.97
CA TYR A 138 18.32 11.12 0.56
C TYR A 138 17.34 11.88 -0.34
N LEU A 139 16.03 11.64 -0.20
CA LEU A 139 15.00 12.35 -0.96
C LEU A 139 15.01 13.85 -0.67
N ARG A 140 15.14 14.25 0.60
CA ARG A 140 15.22 15.67 1.00
C ARG A 140 16.40 16.37 0.34
N LYS A 141 17.57 15.73 0.27
CA LYS A 141 18.75 16.27 -0.44
C LYS A 141 18.47 16.48 -1.93
N LYS A 142 17.65 15.63 -2.54
CA LYS A 142 17.17 15.76 -3.93
C LYS A 142 16.01 16.75 -4.09
N GLY A 143 15.66 17.53 -3.07
CA GLY A 143 14.55 18.48 -3.10
C GLY A 143 13.16 17.83 -2.99
N ILE A 144 13.08 16.51 -2.75
CA ILE A 144 11.82 15.77 -2.63
C ILE A 144 11.44 15.68 -1.16
N ARG A 145 10.35 16.32 -0.78
CA ARG A 145 9.79 16.23 0.57
C ARG A 145 8.84 15.03 0.63
N GLN A 146 9.21 14.03 1.40
CA GLN A 146 8.39 12.84 1.66
C GLN A 146 8.49 12.46 3.13
N LYS A 147 7.37 12.08 3.75
CA LYS A 147 7.36 11.59 5.14
C LYS A 147 7.84 10.14 5.20
N ARG A 148 8.48 9.79 6.31
CA ARG A 148 8.80 8.39 6.65
C ARG A 148 7.49 7.63 6.85
N VAL A 149 7.41 6.42 6.32
CA VAL A 149 6.28 5.51 6.46
C VAL A 149 6.79 4.20 7.06
N ALA A 150 6.68 4.06 8.38
CA ALA A 150 7.15 2.85 9.03
C ALA A 150 6.30 1.65 8.60
N GLY A 151 6.94 0.55 8.18
CA GLY A 151 6.20 -0.62 7.69
C GLY A 151 5.20 -1.19 8.71
N ILE A 152 5.56 -1.16 10.00
CA ILE A 152 4.68 -1.57 11.10
C ILE A 152 3.45 -0.68 11.25
N GLU A 153 3.58 0.63 10.98
CA GLU A 153 2.46 1.58 11.07
C GLU A 153 1.53 1.45 9.89
N LEU A 154 2.09 1.34 8.68
CA LEU A 154 1.32 1.08 7.47
C LEU A 154 0.50 -0.21 7.62
N ALA A 155 1.13 -1.29 8.06
CA ALA A 155 0.46 -2.57 8.28
C ALA A 155 -0.63 -2.48 9.36
N ALA A 156 -0.36 -1.81 10.48
CA ALA A 156 -1.32 -1.60 11.56
C ALA A 156 -2.56 -0.81 11.08
N SER A 157 -2.35 0.26 10.32
CA SER A 157 -3.42 1.09 9.78
C SER A 157 -4.27 0.32 8.77
N LEU A 158 -3.64 -0.47 7.89
CA LEU A 158 -4.37 -1.31 6.94
C LEU A 158 -5.24 -2.37 7.64
N ILE A 159 -4.75 -3.02 8.69
CA ILE A 159 -5.54 -3.96 9.50
C ILE A 159 -6.80 -3.24 10.04
N GLN A 160 -6.63 -2.07 10.65
CA GLN A 160 -7.75 -1.31 11.22
C GLN A 160 -8.77 -0.89 10.15
N LYS A 161 -8.29 -0.35 9.02
CA LYS A 161 -9.16 0.14 7.93
C LYS A 161 -9.91 -1.00 7.25
N ILE A 162 -9.26 -2.15 7.04
CA ILE A 162 -9.89 -3.35 6.47
C ILE A 162 -10.96 -3.87 7.46
N GLY A 163 -10.66 -3.93 8.76
CA GLY A 163 -11.64 -4.37 9.76
C GLY A 163 -12.82 -3.43 9.97
N ALA A 164 -12.61 -2.12 9.78
CA ALA A 164 -13.67 -1.11 9.86
C ALA A 164 -14.70 -1.21 8.72
N LYS A 165 -14.35 -1.85 7.60
CA LYS A 165 -15.30 -2.13 6.50
C LYS A 165 -16.34 -3.20 6.86
N GLY A 166 -16.21 -3.87 8.01
CA GLY A 166 -17.19 -4.85 8.50
C GLY A 166 -17.24 -6.16 7.71
N GLU A 167 -16.40 -6.30 6.69
CA GLU A 167 -16.27 -7.51 5.91
C GLU A 167 -15.38 -8.52 6.67
N LYS A 168 -15.73 -9.81 6.62
CA LYS A 168 -14.91 -10.92 7.16
C LYS A 168 -13.67 -11.14 6.29
N TYR A 169 -12.86 -10.11 6.10
CA TYR A 169 -11.66 -10.17 5.30
C TYR A 169 -10.61 -11.04 6.00
N PRO A 170 -10.19 -12.15 5.38
CA PRO A 170 -9.12 -12.94 5.95
C PRO A 170 -7.81 -12.15 5.83
N VAL A 171 -7.05 -12.14 6.92
CA VAL A 171 -5.70 -11.57 7.01
C VAL A 171 -4.74 -12.71 7.27
N CYS A 172 -3.61 -12.70 6.58
CA CYS A 172 -2.59 -13.75 6.70
C CYS A 172 -1.32 -13.19 7.33
N PHE A 173 -0.88 -13.82 8.42
CA PHE A 173 0.41 -13.53 9.06
C PHE A 173 1.35 -14.70 8.83
N TYR A 174 2.43 -14.47 8.08
CA TYR A 174 3.42 -15.50 7.79
C TYR A 174 4.83 -15.07 8.22
N GLY A 175 5.48 -15.83 9.10
CA GLY A 175 6.87 -15.60 9.48
C GLY A 175 7.11 -15.56 10.99
N ALA A 176 8.24 -15.01 11.40
CA ALA A 176 8.74 -15.04 12.78
C ALA A 176 8.94 -16.47 13.34
N ALA A 177 9.30 -16.56 14.62
CA ALA A 177 9.47 -17.83 15.34
C ALA A 177 8.11 -18.52 15.62
N PRO A 178 8.09 -19.85 15.84
CA PRO A 178 6.88 -20.57 16.23
C PRO A 178 6.15 -19.89 17.39
N GLY A 179 4.83 -19.67 17.24
CA GLY A 179 3.97 -19.03 18.23
C GLY A 179 3.96 -17.49 18.20
N VAL A 180 4.86 -16.83 17.44
CA VAL A 180 4.92 -15.35 17.40
C VAL A 180 3.84 -14.79 16.48
N ALA A 181 3.61 -15.38 15.31
CA ALA A 181 2.57 -14.94 14.38
C ALA A 181 1.17 -15.08 15.01
N GLU A 182 0.92 -16.17 15.72
CA GLU A 182 -0.34 -16.45 16.41
C GLU A 182 -0.60 -15.45 17.54
N LYS A 183 0.41 -15.15 18.37
CA LYS A 183 0.30 -14.11 19.41
C LYS A 183 0.05 -12.72 18.81
N ALA A 184 0.71 -12.40 17.70
CA ALA A 184 0.49 -11.14 16.99
C ALA A 184 -0.94 -11.06 16.42
N ALA A 185 -1.48 -12.18 15.90
CA ALA A 185 -2.86 -12.25 15.44
C ALA A 185 -3.85 -12.11 16.60
N GLN A 186 -3.61 -12.76 17.75
CA GLN A 186 -4.43 -12.59 18.96
C GLN A 186 -4.47 -11.13 19.43
N PHE A 187 -3.32 -10.45 19.43
CA PHE A 187 -3.23 -9.02 19.75
C PHE A 187 -4.15 -8.17 18.86
N TRP A 188 -4.24 -8.49 17.57
CA TRP A 188 -5.09 -7.78 16.61
C TRP A 188 -6.55 -8.23 16.67
N GLN A 189 -6.84 -9.51 16.87
CA GLN A 189 -8.19 -10.04 17.03
C GLN A 189 -8.94 -9.35 18.18
N GLN A 190 -8.25 -9.07 19.29
CA GLN A 190 -8.82 -8.33 20.42
C GLN A 190 -9.18 -6.88 20.08
N ARG A 191 -8.48 -6.27 19.12
CA ARG A 191 -8.67 -4.86 18.71
C ARG A 191 -9.62 -4.71 17.54
N VAL A 192 -9.70 -5.73 16.69
CA VAL A 192 -10.48 -5.75 15.47
C VAL A 192 -11.19 -7.11 15.36
N PRO A 193 -12.24 -7.35 16.17
CA PRO A 193 -12.88 -8.67 16.27
C PRO A 193 -13.56 -9.14 14.97
N SER A 194 -13.80 -8.24 14.02
CA SER A 194 -14.40 -8.53 12.71
C SER A 194 -13.47 -9.29 11.76
N LEU A 195 -12.15 -9.24 11.98
CA LEU A 195 -11.18 -9.88 11.11
C LEU A 195 -10.97 -11.35 11.47
N ASN A 196 -10.65 -12.15 10.45
CA ASN A 196 -10.19 -13.52 10.62
C ASN A 196 -8.71 -13.59 10.27
N PHE A 197 -7.92 -14.27 11.11
CA PHE A 197 -6.49 -14.43 10.87
C PHE A 197 -6.14 -15.89 10.56
N ILE A 198 -5.36 -16.10 9.51
CA ILE A 198 -4.58 -17.34 9.32
C ILE A 198 -3.12 -17.04 9.60
N CYS A 199 -2.44 -17.95 10.29
CA CYS A 199 -1.07 -17.73 10.75
C CYS A 199 -0.18 -18.93 10.47
N ASN A 200 1.09 -18.68 10.21
CA ASN A 200 2.13 -19.71 10.29
C ASN A 200 3.52 -19.09 10.54
N HIS A 201 4.44 -19.86 11.12
CA HIS A 201 5.80 -19.43 11.43
C HIS A 201 6.74 -19.51 10.21
N GLY A 202 7.89 -18.85 10.27
CA GLY A 202 8.83 -18.73 9.14
C GLY A 202 9.82 -19.89 8.95
N TYR A 203 9.63 -20.99 9.69
CA TYR A 203 10.56 -22.12 9.79
C TYR A 203 9.90 -23.42 9.31
N LEU A 204 9.33 -23.38 8.11
CA LEU A 204 8.62 -24.52 7.51
C LEU A 204 9.58 -25.42 6.73
N SER A 205 9.39 -26.73 6.87
CA SER A 205 9.92 -27.73 5.96
C SER A 205 9.26 -27.59 4.56
N PRO A 206 9.82 -28.21 3.52
CA PRO A 206 9.25 -28.15 2.17
C PRO A 206 7.79 -28.65 2.08
N SER A 207 7.44 -29.72 2.82
CA SER A 207 6.07 -30.25 2.85
C SER A 207 5.12 -29.31 3.58
N GLU A 208 5.53 -28.75 4.72
CA GLU A 208 4.74 -27.74 5.45
C GLU A 208 4.54 -26.47 4.61
N MET A 209 5.55 -26.03 3.86
CA MET A 209 5.42 -24.91 2.93
C MET A 209 4.36 -25.18 1.86
N GLN A 210 4.33 -26.38 1.28
CA GLN A 210 3.31 -26.74 0.29
C GLN A 210 1.90 -26.70 0.89
N LEU A 211 1.72 -27.22 2.11
CA LEU A 211 0.45 -27.16 2.83
C LEU A 211 0.05 -25.71 3.12
N TRP A 212 1.01 -24.88 3.53
CA TRP A 212 0.78 -23.47 3.80
C TRP A 212 0.35 -22.69 2.55
N CYS A 213 1.01 -22.91 1.42
CA CYS A 213 0.62 -22.31 0.14
C CYS A 213 -0.80 -22.72 -0.27
N ARG A 214 -1.16 -24.00 -0.12
CA ARG A 214 -2.54 -24.47 -0.38
C ARG A 214 -3.55 -23.80 0.53
N GLN A 215 -3.22 -23.62 1.81
CA GLN A 215 -4.09 -22.93 2.76
C GLN A 215 -4.29 -21.45 2.39
N ILE A 216 -3.22 -20.73 2.05
CA ILE A 216 -3.32 -19.35 1.57
C ILE A 216 -4.19 -19.26 0.32
N GLN A 217 -3.98 -20.16 -0.65
CA GLN A 217 -4.75 -20.20 -1.89
C GLN A 217 -6.24 -20.50 -1.63
N ALA A 218 -6.56 -21.39 -0.69
CA ALA A 218 -7.95 -21.68 -0.34
C ALA A 218 -8.66 -20.52 0.38
N VAL A 219 -7.94 -19.77 1.21
CA VAL A 219 -8.51 -18.71 2.03
C VAL A 219 -8.67 -17.39 1.28
N GLN A 220 -7.82 -17.13 0.27
CA GLN A 220 -7.77 -15.85 -0.46
C GLN A 220 -7.73 -14.59 0.45
N PRO A 221 -6.71 -14.44 1.33
CA PRO A 221 -6.61 -13.30 2.23
C PRO A 221 -6.53 -11.96 1.49
N LYS A 222 -7.09 -10.88 2.05
CA LYS A 222 -7.01 -9.53 1.47
C LYS A 222 -5.77 -8.75 1.88
N LEU A 223 -5.15 -9.16 2.99
CA LEU A 223 -3.90 -8.61 3.47
C LEU A 223 -3.00 -9.76 3.90
N ILE A 224 -1.81 -9.85 3.31
CA ILE A 224 -0.78 -10.81 3.69
C ILE A 224 0.44 -10.04 4.20
N LEU A 225 0.78 -10.27 5.47
CA LEU A 225 1.95 -9.69 6.10
C LEU A 225 3.02 -10.78 6.29
N VAL A 226 4.23 -10.52 5.79
CA VAL A 226 5.33 -11.48 5.76
C VAL A 226 6.51 -11.01 6.62
N ALA A 227 6.88 -11.79 7.62
CA ALA A 227 7.89 -11.48 8.64
C ALA A 227 9.08 -12.46 8.59
N LEU A 228 9.63 -12.73 7.40
CA LEU A 228 10.80 -13.60 7.22
C LEU A 228 12.14 -12.84 7.30
N GLY A 229 12.08 -11.51 7.29
CA GLY A 229 13.24 -10.65 7.15
C GLY A 229 13.70 -10.52 5.70
N VAL A 230 14.38 -9.41 5.42
CA VAL A 230 14.93 -9.11 4.09
C VAL A 230 16.24 -9.90 3.90
N PRO A 231 16.49 -10.55 2.74
CA PRO A 231 15.71 -10.50 1.49
C PRO A 231 14.59 -11.54 1.37
N ARG A 232 14.54 -12.54 2.27
CA ARG A 232 13.64 -13.69 2.16
C ARG A 232 12.17 -13.31 2.00
N GLN A 233 11.69 -12.31 2.74
CA GLN A 233 10.28 -11.90 2.67
C GLN A 233 9.89 -11.33 1.30
N GLU A 234 10.76 -10.52 0.67
CA GLU A 234 10.43 -9.88 -0.60
C GLU A 234 10.46 -10.89 -1.74
N ILE A 235 11.48 -11.77 -1.73
CA ILE A 235 11.60 -12.86 -2.68
C ILE A 235 10.41 -13.82 -2.54
N TRP A 236 10.07 -14.23 -1.32
CA TRP A 236 8.94 -15.12 -1.10
C TRP A 236 7.62 -14.51 -1.57
N ILE A 237 7.37 -13.22 -1.31
CA ILE A 237 6.19 -12.52 -1.84
C ILE A 237 6.19 -12.54 -3.37
N ALA A 238 7.30 -12.17 -4.01
CA ALA A 238 7.38 -12.16 -5.47
C ALA A 238 7.09 -13.55 -6.07
N ASP A 239 7.64 -14.60 -5.46
CA ASP A 239 7.49 -15.97 -5.91
C ASP A 239 6.07 -16.52 -5.68
N HIS A 240 5.33 -16.06 -4.66
CA HIS A 240 4.07 -16.67 -4.22
C HIS A 240 2.84 -15.78 -4.35
N ARG A 241 2.99 -14.49 -4.69
CA ARG A 241 1.85 -13.56 -4.78
C ARG A 241 0.80 -13.95 -5.81
N HIS A 242 1.15 -14.80 -6.77
CA HIS A 242 0.24 -15.36 -7.76
C HIS A 242 -0.80 -16.33 -7.17
N LEU A 243 -0.59 -16.82 -5.94
CA LEU A 243 -1.52 -17.72 -5.24
C LEU A 243 -2.82 -17.01 -4.82
N VAL A 244 -2.82 -15.67 -4.74
CA VAL A 244 -3.98 -14.87 -4.31
C VAL A 244 -4.26 -13.79 -5.34
N GLU A 245 -5.46 -13.82 -5.91
CA GLU A 245 -5.84 -12.97 -7.04
C GLU A 245 -5.92 -11.48 -6.66
N ASN A 246 -6.40 -11.19 -5.45
CA ASN A 246 -6.63 -9.82 -4.99
C ASN A 246 -6.25 -9.66 -3.52
N ALA A 247 -5.03 -9.18 -3.28
CA ALA A 247 -4.54 -8.89 -1.95
C ALA A 247 -3.43 -7.84 -1.92
N ILE A 248 -3.24 -7.23 -0.75
CA ILE A 248 -2.06 -6.42 -0.44
C ILE A 248 -1.03 -7.31 0.25
N TRP A 249 0.19 -7.38 -0.28
CA TRP A 249 1.32 -8.14 0.26
C TRP A 249 2.39 -7.20 0.79
N ILE A 250 2.79 -7.35 2.06
CA ILE A 250 3.78 -6.47 2.68
C ILE A 250 4.80 -7.28 3.48
N GLY A 251 6.08 -7.07 3.19
CA GLY A 251 7.15 -7.50 4.06
C GLY A 251 7.25 -6.61 5.30
N VAL A 252 6.98 -7.15 6.50
CA VAL A 252 6.89 -6.36 7.75
C VAL A 252 8.04 -6.61 8.73
N GLY A 253 8.99 -7.48 8.40
CA GLY A 253 10.15 -7.77 9.24
C GLY A 253 9.76 -8.12 10.69
N GLY A 254 10.43 -7.51 11.67
CA GLY A 254 10.20 -7.76 13.10
C GLY A 254 8.91 -7.18 13.69
N SER A 255 7.91 -6.82 12.88
CA SER A 255 6.66 -6.24 13.37
C SER A 255 5.86 -7.22 14.24
N PHE A 256 5.89 -8.51 13.90
CA PHE A 256 5.19 -9.54 14.68
C PHE A 256 5.79 -9.69 16.08
N ASP A 257 7.12 -9.61 16.24
CA ASP A 257 7.76 -9.65 17.56
C ASP A 257 7.25 -8.51 18.47
N ILE A 258 6.97 -7.34 17.89
CA ILE A 258 6.45 -6.19 18.63
C ILE A 258 4.99 -6.42 19.03
N TRP A 259 4.14 -6.85 18.10
CA TRP A 259 2.72 -7.11 18.38
C TRP A 259 2.51 -8.31 19.32
N ALA A 260 3.36 -9.33 19.24
CA ALA A 260 3.36 -10.48 20.14
C ALA A 260 3.94 -10.17 21.54
N GLY A 261 4.48 -8.96 21.76
CA GLY A 261 5.09 -8.55 23.04
C GLY A 261 6.48 -9.14 23.30
N VAL A 262 7.09 -9.81 22.32
CA VAL A 262 8.45 -10.36 22.41
C VAL A 262 9.49 -9.24 22.42
N LYS A 263 9.26 -8.17 21.65
CA LYS A 263 10.12 -6.99 21.59
C LYS A 263 9.37 -5.72 21.92
N LYS A 264 10.05 -4.76 22.53
CA LYS A 264 9.52 -3.43 22.76
C LYS A 264 9.85 -2.53 21.58
N ARG A 265 8.85 -1.84 21.04
CA ARG A 265 9.06 -0.77 20.05
C ARG A 265 9.89 0.36 20.67
N ALA A 266 10.66 1.07 19.85
CA ALA A 266 11.40 2.24 20.30
C ALA A 266 10.46 3.27 20.95
N PRO A 267 10.84 3.92 22.07
CA PRO A 267 10.07 5.03 22.62
C PRO A 267 9.84 6.14 21.57
N ARG A 268 8.75 6.91 21.70
CA ARG A 268 8.38 7.96 20.73
C ARG A 268 9.52 8.92 20.43
N PHE A 269 10.27 9.33 21.45
CA PHE A 269 11.46 10.15 21.31
C PHE A 269 12.44 9.62 20.24
N PHE A 270 12.75 8.32 20.25
CA PHE A 270 13.66 7.73 19.26
C PHE A 270 13.02 7.63 17.87
N GLN A 271 11.70 7.43 17.79
CA GLN A 271 10.98 7.36 16.51
C GLN A 271 10.94 8.74 15.83
N GLU A 272 10.57 9.77 16.59
CA GLU A 272 10.43 11.16 16.15
C GLU A 272 11.78 11.80 15.78
N ASN A 273 12.85 11.42 16.49
CA ASN A 273 14.22 11.87 16.20
C ASN A 273 14.95 11.00 15.18
N HIS A 274 14.26 10.09 14.47
CA HIS A 274 14.88 9.23 13.46
C HIS A 274 15.98 8.27 13.99
N LEU A 275 16.01 8.00 15.30
CA LEU A 275 16.98 7.19 16.03
C LEU A 275 16.48 5.76 16.34
N GLU A 276 15.39 5.31 15.73
CA GLU A 276 14.85 3.97 15.95
C GLU A 276 15.88 2.86 15.65
N TRP A 277 16.75 3.08 14.67
CA TRP A 277 17.84 2.15 14.35
C TRP A 277 18.84 2.00 15.52
N LEU A 278 19.12 3.07 16.26
CA LEU A 278 20.04 3.07 17.39
C LEU A 278 19.42 2.30 18.56
N TYR A 279 18.13 2.51 18.81
CA TYR A 279 17.40 1.77 19.83
C TYR A 279 17.33 0.26 19.52
N ARG A 280 17.15 -0.11 18.24
CA ARG A 280 17.23 -1.52 17.81
C ARG A 280 18.63 -2.10 17.98
N LEU A 281 19.68 -1.33 17.68
CA LEU A 281 21.07 -1.76 17.92
C LEU A 281 21.35 -1.99 19.41
N TYR A 282 20.82 -1.15 20.28
CA TYR A 282 20.90 -1.34 21.73
C TYR A 282 20.23 -2.65 22.17
N GLN A 283 19.05 -2.98 21.65
CA GLN A 283 18.38 -4.25 21.95
C GLN A 283 19.06 -5.47 21.32
N GLU A 284 19.68 -5.30 20.15
CA GLU A 284 20.24 -6.38 19.35
C GLU A 284 21.69 -6.04 18.92
N PRO A 285 22.65 -6.03 19.85
CA PRO A 285 24.01 -5.55 19.59
C PRO A 285 24.72 -6.33 18.48
N HIS A 286 24.41 -7.62 18.33
CA HIS A 286 24.93 -8.47 17.24
C HIS A 286 24.58 -7.95 15.82
N ARG A 287 23.60 -7.04 15.68
CA ARG A 287 23.23 -6.40 14.41
C ARG A 287 24.15 -5.26 13.99
N TRP A 288 25.18 -4.93 14.76
CA TRP A 288 26.11 -3.84 14.45
C TRP A 288 26.67 -3.90 13.02
N ARG A 289 26.97 -5.10 12.50
CA ARG A 289 27.46 -5.31 11.13
C ARG A 289 26.46 -4.85 10.07
N ARG A 290 25.16 -5.08 10.31
CA ARG A 290 24.09 -4.62 9.41
C ARG A 290 23.98 -3.10 9.46
N MET A 291 24.26 -2.49 10.62
CA MET A 291 24.18 -1.03 10.78
C MET A 291 25.29 -0.28 10.05
N LEU A 292 26.40 -0.94 9.66
CA LEU A 292 27.41 -0.37 8.76
C LEU A 292 26.83 -0.02 7.37
N ALA A 293 25.67 -0.57 7.01
CA ALA A 293 24.97 -0.18 5.79
C ALA A 293 24.52 1.29 5.82
N LEU A 294 24.26 1.87 7.00
CA LEU A 294 23.85 3.27 7.13
C LEU A 294 24.96 4.26 6.74
N PRO A 295 26.16 4.24 7.36
CA PRO A 295 27.26 5.11 6.94
C PRO A 295 27.70 4.83 5.50
N HIS A 296 27.68 3.56 5.06
CA HIS A 296 27.99 3.21 3.67
C HIS A 296 26.95 3.77 2.69
N PHE A 297 25.66 3.72 3.02
CA PHE A 297 24.59 4.34 2.24
C PHE A 297 24.81 5.85 2.13
N PHE A 298 25.08 6.53 3.25
CA PHE A 298 25.36 7.97 3.23
C PHE A 298 26.58 8.31 2.37
N TRP A 299 27.67 7.57 2.50
CA TRP A 299 28.87 7.76 1.68
C TRP A 299 28.58 7.63 0.18
N VAL A 300 27.91 6.55 -0.22
CA VAL A 300 27.55 6.30 -1.64
C VAL A 300 26.56 7.35 -2.14
N ALA A 301 25.58 7.73 -1.32
CA ALA A 301 24.62 8.79 -1.62
C ALA A 301 25.25 10.17 -1.80
N LEU A 302 26.37 10.45 -1.10
CA LEU A 302 27.09 11.71 -1.24
C LEU A 302 27.98 11.73 -2.50
N LEU A 303 28.65 10.62 -2.81
CA LEU A 303 29.62 10.56 -3.92
C LEU A 303 28.99 10.43 -5.31
N ARG A 304 27.85 9.74 -5.44
CA ARG A 304 27.16 9.55 -6.74
C ARG A 304 26.24 10.71 -7.16
N ASP A 305 26.28 11.81 -6.41
CA ASP A 305 25.61 13.07 -6.74
C ASP A 305 26.53 14.08 -7.46
N LYS A 306 27.71 13.63 -7.93
CA LYS A 306 28.57 14.34 -8.87
C LYS A 306 28.49 13.71 -10.25
#